data_AF-A0A5C5UR85-F1
#
_entry.id   AF-A0A5C5UR85-F1
#
_cell.length_a   1.000
_cell.length_b   1.000
_cell.length_c   1.000
_cell.angle_alpha   90.00
_cell.angle_beta   90.00
_cell.angle_gamma   90.00
#
_symmetry.space_group_name_H-M   'P 1'
#
loop_
_entity.id
_entity.type
_entity.pdbx_description
1 polymer ?
#
loop_
_entity_poly.entity_id
_entity_poly.type
_entity_poly.pdbx_seq_one_letter_code
_entity_poly.pdbx_strand_id
1 'polypeptide(L)'
;MAHFELTGETCEYRGRTLRRIRALKFLRHCGVLPGVLGGWVEQHENLSDDAWVADDAKVYGDATITDEAVVCGEAEVYEHAQVRGRSKVSGTAKVFGHAMVSGDITDSAQVFGNATVWRSGPNPCTVAGDARVFENARVFGECWVGDHARLFGCASVQGRARVGGMAGVFTHATVTEQAWVSGQSQVFGNAQVAGQSWIHEDAQVFENARAFGQSQVLGSARIFGHAWVSGLAAVEGGAQVFGYAQLSGKAHVCAGRFSGTARAGEDIELDIPDTLTTEELDARAGQEFTDGVFVFDPARQCFTGGYESTFYFDHVGPNTYREVLRYCEGEEVEPDPGTEMYFTGSPRQLKAAVIASQTNAGGFMGYPVVFDKKFVTLFVGDLEVP
;
A
#
# COMPACT_ATOMS: atom_id res chain seq x y z
N MET A 1 21.25 -33.76 -28.11
CA MET A 1 20.19 -34.79 -28.24
C MET A 1 18.90 -34.17 -27.75
N ALA A 2 17.81 -34.30 -28.51
CA ALA A 2 16.48 -33.91 -28.04
C ALA A 2 16.12 -34.69 -26.76
N HIS A 3 15.45 -34.05 -25.80
CA HIS A 3 15.05 -34.70 -24.55
C HIS A 3 13.62 -35.29 -24.59
N PHE A 4 12.83 -34.93 -25.60
CA PHE A 4 11.47 -35.43 -25.81
C PHE A 4 11.14 -35.58 -27.30
N GLU A 5 10.08 -36.34 -27.60
CA GLU A 5 9.42 -36.42 -28.90
C GLU A 5 7.93 -36.08 -28.78
N LEU A 6 7.32 -35.58 -29.87
CA LEU A 6 5.87 -35.46 -30.01
C LEU A 6 5.32 -36.82 -30.47
N THR A 7 4.40 -37.39 -29.70
CA THR A 7 3.75 -38.64 -30.10
C THR A 7 2.64 -38.40 -31.14
N GLY A 8 2.06 -39.47 -31.68
CA GLY A 8 0.88 -39.39 -32.55
C GLY A 8 -0.44 -39.12 -31.81
N GLU A 9 -0.43 -39.15 -30.47
CA GLU A 9 -1.60 -38.86 -29.66
C GLU A 9 -1.86 -37.34 -29.64
N THR A 10 -3.08 -36.95 -29.99
CA THR A 10 -3.49 -35.55 -30.12
C THR A 10 -4.75 -35.26 -29.32
N CYS A 11 -4.90 -34.02 -28.85
CA CYS A 11 -6.16 -33.52 -28.31
C CYS A 11 -6.47 -32.12 -28.86
N GLU A 12 -7.75 -31.84 -29.06
CA GLU A 12 -8.25 -30.50 -29.41
C GLU A 12 -8.55 -29.73 -28.14
N TYR A 13 -7.89 -28.58 -27.97
CA TYR A 13 -8.05 -27.74 -26.79
C TYR A 13 -8.05 -26.27 -27.18
N ARG A 14 -9.14 -25.55 -26.84
CA ARG A 14 -9.35 -24.12 -27.19
C ARG A 14 -9.11 -23.81 -28.68
N GLY A 15 -9.49 -24.72 -29.57
CA GLY A 15 -9.33 -24.57 -31.03
C GLY A 15 -7.89 -24.80 -31.53
N ARG A 16 -7.04 -25.46 -30.74
CA ARG A 16 -5.67 -25.82 -31.08
C ARG A 16 -5.47 -27.32 -30.95
N THR A 17 -4.65 -27.89 -31.82
CA THR A 17 -4.24 -29.29 -31.75
C THR A 17 -2.98 -29.42 -30.91
N LEU A 18 -3.07 -30.05 -29.74
CA LEU A 18 -1.91 -30.38 -28.90
C LEU A 18 -1.48 -31.82 -29.10
N ARG A 19 -0.19 -32.11 -28.87
CA ARG A 19 0.41 -33.44 -28.97
C ARG A 19 0.98 -33.87 -27.63
N ARG A 20 0.73 -35.12 -27.25
CA ARG A 20 1.30 -35.70 -26.03
C ARG A 20 2.80 -35.90 -26.21
N ILE A 21 3.61 -35.53 -25.22
CA ILE A 21 5.07 -35.70 -25.29
C ILE A 21 5.53 -37.03 -24.70
N ARG A 22 6.69 -37.52 -25.13
CA ARG A 22 7.37 -38.69 -24.55
C ARG A 22 8.84 -38.40 -24.31
N ALA A 23 9.36 -38.81 -23.14
CA ALA A 23 10.74 -38.60 -22.77
C ALA A 23 11.69 -39.48 -23.60
N LEU A 24 12.78 -38.91 -24.11
CA LEU A 24 13.82 -39.62 -24.86
C LEU A 24 15.05 -39.95 -24.01
N LYS A 25 15.23 -39.25 -22.89
CA LYS A 25 16.37 -39.44 -21.97
C LYS A 25 15.92 -39.30 -20.52
N PHE A 26 16.77 -39.73 -19.60
CA PHE A 26 16.50 -39.56 -18.17
C PHE A 26 16.66 -38.10 -17.76
N LEU A 27 15.61 -37.50 -17.22
CA LEU A 27 15.61 -36.13 -16.70
C LEU A 27 15.81 -36.17 -15.18
N ARG A 28 17.05 -35.96 -14.73
CA ARG A 28 17.44 -36.13 -13.33
C ARG A 28 16.69 -35.19 -12.37
N HIS A 29 16.45 -33.94 -12.75
CA HIS A 29 15.86 -32.93 -11.89
C HIS A 29 14.38 -33.20 -11.55
N CYS A 30 13.67 -33.96 -12.39
CA CYS A 30 12.26 -34.33 -12.19
C CYS A 30 12.01 -35.85 -12.14
N GLY A 31 13.05 -36.68 -12.25
CA GLY A 31 12.97 -38.15 -12.11
C GLY A 31 12.29 -38.87 -13.27
N VAL A 32 12.16 -38.24 -14.43
CA VAL A 32 11.47 -38.81 -15.60
C VAL A 32 12.38 -39.77 -16.35
N LEU A 33 11.95 -41.03 -16.47
CA LEU A 33 12.66 -42.07 -17.22
C LEU A 33 12.39 -41.99 -18.73
N PRO A 34 13.33 -42.45 -19.58
CA PRO A 34 13.07 -42.59 -21.02
C PRO A 34 11.82 -43.43 -21.30
N GLY A 35 11.01 -43.02 -22.28
CA GLY A 35 9.78 -43.69 -22.69
C GLY A 35 8.52 -43.27 -21.92
N VAL A 36 8.67 -42.54 -20.80
CA VAL A 36 7.52 -42.03 -20.02
C VAL A 36 6.78 -40.95 -20.80
N LEU A 37 5.44 -41.01 -20.78
CA LEU A 37 4.58 -39.97 -21.36
C LEU A 37 4.51 -38.76 -20.41
N GLY A 38 4.70 -37.57 -20.98
CA GLY A 38 4.50 -36.28 -20.32
C GLY A 38 3.17 -35.65 -20.74
N GLY A 39 2.96 -34.36 -20.45
CA GLY A 39 1.76 -33.62 -20.80
C GLY A 39 1.66 -33.25 -22.29
N TRP A 40 1.02 -32.12 -22.57
CA TRP A 40 0.61 -31.72 -23.92
C TRP A 40 1.31 -30.45 -24.37
N VAL A 41 1.82 -30.44 -25.60
CA VAL A 41 2.41 -29.25 -26.23
C VAL A 41 1.86 -29.02 -27.63
N GLU A 42 1.75 -27.77 -28.09
CA GLU A 42 1.26 -27.45 -29.45
C GLU A 42 2.34 -27.72 -30.51
N GLN A 43 3.56 -27.26 -30.24
CA GLN A 43 4.70 -27.31 -31.17
C GLN A 43 6.00 -27.68 -30.44
N HIS A 44 7.03 -28.05 -31.20
CA HIS A 44 8.31 -28.48 -30.64
C HIS A 44 9.01 -27.34 -29.87
N GLU A 45 8.81 -26.11 -30.34
CA GLU A 45 9.39 -24.88 -29.82
C GLU A 45 8.85 -24.49 -28.43
N ASN A 46 7.74 -25.10 -27.98
CA ASN A 46 7.20 -24.84 -26.65
C ASN A 46 8.10 -25.36 -25.51
N LEU A 47 9.02 -26.28 -25.80
CA LEU A 47 9.83 -26.97 -24.80
C LEU A 47 11.28 -27.12 -25.25
N SER A 48 12.25 -26.62 -24.46
CA SER A 48 13.68 -26.71 -24.77
C SER A 48 14.53 -27.16 -23.57
N ASP A 49 15.84 -27.35 -23.80
CA ASP A 49 16.84 -27.72 -22.80
C ASP A 49 16.55 -29.06 -22.10
N ASP A 50 16.27 -29.05 -20.81
CA ASP A 50 15.85 -30.18 -19.98
C ASP A 50 14.44 -29.97 -19.41
N ALA A 51 13.69 -28.97 -19.85
CA ALA A 51 12.37 -28.67 -19.33
C ALA A 51 11.39 -29.83 -19.55
N TRP A 52 10.35 -29.92 -18.72
CA TRP A 52 9.41 -31.02 -18.80
C TRP A 52 7.97 -30.60 -18.54
N VAL A 53 7.05 -31.13 -19.35
CA VAL A 53 5.60 -31.04 -19.12
C VAL A 53 5.13 -32.43 -18.69
N ALA A 54 4.52 -32.55 -17.51
CA ALA A 54 4.02 -33.79 -16.94
C ALA A 54 2.49 -33.78 -16.82
N ASP A 55 1.91 -34.94 -16.45
CA ASP A 55 0.50 -35.11 -16.14
C ASP A 55 -0.42 -34.59 -17.26
N ASP A 56 -1.43 -33.77 -16.96
CA ASP A 56 -2.36 -33.19 -17.93
C ASP A 56 -2.07 -31.72 -18.25
N ALA A 57 -0.90 -31.23 -17.86
CA ALA A 57 -0.46 -29.88 -18.12
C ALA A 57 -0.36 -29.60 -19.62
N LYS A 58 -0.62 -28.34 -20.00
CA LYS A 58 -0.73 -27.91 -21.39
C LYS A 58 0.14 -26.69 -21.63
N VAL A 59 1.01 -26.76 -22.63
CA VAL A 59 1.81 -25.62 -23.09
C VAL A 59 1.49 -25.34 -24.56
N TYR A 60 1.05 -24.14 -24.88
CA TYR A 60 0.54 -23.84 -26.23
C TYR A 60 0.67 -22.36 -26.60
N GLY A 61 0.42 -22.00 -27.85
CA GLY A 61 0.77 -20.70 -28.40
C GLY A 61 2.29 -20.53 -28.53
N ASP A 62 2.76 -19.30 -28.31
CA ASP A 62 4.18 -18.93 -28.37
C ASP A 62 4.88 -19.10 -27.01
N ALA A 63 4.24 -19.76 -26.05
CA ALA A 63 4.80 -19.98 -24.73
C ALA A 63 6.02 -20.90 -24.81
N THR A 64 7.03 -20.61 -24.00
CA THR A 64 8.28 -21.39 -23.95
C THR A 64 8.60 -21.82 -22.53
N ILE A 65 8.92 -23.11 -22.39
CA ILE A 65 9.44 -23.70 -21.15
C ILE A 65 10.89 -24.13 -21.40
N THR A 66 11.83 -23.59 -20.63
CA THR A 66 13.27 -23.77 -20.87
C THR A 66 14.04 -24.16 -19.60
N ASP A 67 15.33 -24.44 -19.72
CA ASP A 67 16.22 -24.89 -18.63
C ASP A 67 15.76 -26.19 -17.94
N GLU A 68 15.53 -26.18 -16.62
CA GLU A 68 15.09 -27.31 -15.78
C GLU A 68 13.65 -27.10 -15.28
N ALA A 69 12.87 -26.28 -15.98
CA ALA A 69 11.51 -25.91 -15.56
C ALA A 69 10.54 -27.07 -15.76
N VAL A 70 9.61 -27.24 -14.81
CA VAL A 70 8.62 -28.32 -14.83
C VAL A 70 7.22 -27.75 -14.76
N VAL A 71 6.36 -28.14 -15.71
CA VAL A 71 4.92 -27.86 -15.70
C VAL A 71 4.18 -29.18 -15.45
N CYS A 72 3.34 -29.28 -14.42
CA CYS A 72 2.67 -30.53 -14.06
C CYS A 72 1.25 -30.32 -13.50
N GLY A 73 0.53 -31.39 -13.15
CA GLY A 73 -0.88 -31.33 -12.79
C GLY A 73 -1.78 -31.00 -13.99
N GLU A 74 -2.66 -30.02 -13.82
CA GLU A 74 -3.55 -29.48 -14.85
C GLU A 74 -3.14 -28.06 -15.29
N ALA A 75 -1.91 -27.64 -14.97
CA ALA A 75 -1.44 -26.29 -15.23
C ALA A 75 -1.41 -25.94 -16.72
N GLU A 76 -1.62 -24.66 -17.02
CA GLU A 76 -1.61 -24.12 -18.39
C GLU A 76 -0.58 -23.01 -18.54
N VAL A 77 0.30 -23.12 -19.54
CA VAL A 77 1.21 -22.04 -19.93
C VAL A 77 0.97 -21.69 -21.40
N TYR A 78 0.61 -20.45 -21.70
CA TYR A 78 0.20 -20.09 -23.05
C TYR A 78 0.45 -18.62 -23.44
N GLU A 79 0.02 -18.23 -24.65
CA GLU A 79 0.32 -16.92 -25.25
C GLU A 79 1.83 -16.71 -25.44
N HIS A 80 2.45 -15.66 -24.87
CA HIS A 80 3.88 -15.36 -24.99
C HIS A 80 4.62 -15.58 -23.66
N ALA A 81 4.05 -16.38 -22.74
CA ALA A 81 4.62 -16.63 -21.43
C ALA A 81 5.94 -17.41 -21.52
N GLN A 82 6.89 -17.05 -20.68
CA GLN A 82 8.20 -17.70 -20.60
C GLN A 82 8.41 -18.25 -19.19
N VAL A 83 8.62 -19.55 -19.08
CA VAL A 83 8.90 -20.24 -17.82
C VAL A 83 10.29 -20.88 -17.91
N ARG A 84 11.20 -20.53 -17.00
CA ARG A 84 12.62 -20.88 -17.13
C ARG A 84 13.32 -21.11 -15.79
N GLY A 85 14.56 -21.58 -15.84
CA GLY A 85 15.35 -21.94 -14.66
C GLY A 85 14.78 -23.17 -13.95
N ARG A 86 14.88 -23.17 -12.61
CA ARG A 86 14.36 -24.24 -11.74
C ARG A 86 13.00 -23.88 -11.17
N SER A 87 12.06 -23.55 -12.05
CA SER A 87 10.69 -23.20 -11.69
C SER A 87 9.76 -24.41 -11.79
N LYS A 88 8.79 -24.49 -10.89
CA LYS A 88 7.69 -25.45 -10.98
C LYS A 88 6.35 -24.74 -11.15
N VAL A 89 5.63 -25.04 -12.23
CA VAL A 89 4.24 -24.63 -12.45
C VAL A 89 3.35 -25.85 -12.23
N SER A 90 2.42 -25.82 -11.26
CA SER A 90 1.66 -27.01 -10.87
C SER A 90 0.26 -26.71 -10.35
N GLY A 91 -0.55 -27.74 -10.12
CA GLY A 91 -1.95 -27.58 -9.75
C GLY A 91 -2.80 -27.26 -10.99
N THR A 92 -3.68 -26.28 -10.89
CA THR A 92 -4.45 -25.68 -12.00
C THR A 92 -3.92 -24.29 -12.40
N ALA A 93 -2.69 -23.96 -11.99
CA ALA A 93 -2.07 -22.66 -12.19
C ALA A 93 -2.02 -22.26 -13.67
N LYS A 94 -2.13 -20.96 -13.94
CA LYS A 94 -2.11 -20.39 -15.29
C LYS A 94 -1.05 -19.33 -15.44
N VAL A 95 -0.19 -19.48 -16.44
CA VAL A 95 0.83 -18.48 -16.81
C VAL A 95 0.61 -18.07 -18.27
N PHE A 96 0.31 -16.80 -18.52
CA PHE A 96 -0.04 -16.33 -19.86
C PHE A 96 0.33 -14.85 -20.09
N GLY A 97 -0.10 -14.23 -21.19
CA GLY A 97 0.37 -12.92 -21.62
C GLY A 97 1.86 -12.93 -21.99
N HIS A 98 2.60 -11.95 -21.52
CA HIS A 98 4.06 -11.83 -21.62
C HIS A 98 4.75 -12.11 -20.26
N ALA A 99 4.12 -12.94 -19.41
CA ALA A 99 4.66 -13.23 -18.09
C ALA A 99 6.02 -13.93 -18.17
N MET A 100 6.96 -13.52 -17.31
CA MET A 100 8.29 -14.10 -17.19
C MET A 100 8.45 -14.75 -15.82
N VAL A 101 8.55 -16.09 -15.80
CA VAL A 101 8.56 -16.89 -14.57
C VAL A 101 9.85 -17.69 -14.45
N SER A 102 10.50 -17.59 -13.30
CA SER A 102 11.56 -18.47 -12.83
C SER A 102 11.40 -18.88 -11.35
N GLY A 103 10.27 -18.49 -10.73
CA GLY A 103 9.80 -18.97 -9.43
C GLY A 103 8.73 -20.07 -9.57
N ASP A 104 8.23 -20.53 -8.43
CA ASP A 104 7.21 -21.59 -8.36
C ASP A 104 5.81 -20.98 -8.41
N ILE A 105 4.95 -21.51 -9.27
CA ILE A 105 3.54 -21.14 -9.39
C ILE A 105 2.70 -22.39 -9.12
N THR A 106 1.86 -22.37 -8.08
CA THR A 106 1.15 -23.57 -7.63
C THR A 106 -0.34 -23.31 -7.44
N ASP A 107 -1.08 -24.39 -7.13
CA ASP A 107 -2.51 -24.36 -6.85
C ASP A 107 -3.32 -23.77 -8.02
N SER A 108 -4.09 -22.71 -7.82
CA SER A 108 -4.93 -22.04 -8.82
C SER A 108 -4.38 -20.67 -9.23
N ALA A 109 -3.12 -20.37 -8.89
CA ALA A 109 -2.52 -19.06 -9.06
C ALA A 109 -2.43 -18.66 -10.53
N GLN A 110 -2.54 -17.35 -10.79
CA GLN A 110 -2.49 -16.79 -12.14
C GLN A 110 -1.39 -15.72 -12.25
N VAL A 111 -0.49 -15.89 -13.21
CA VAL A 111 0.54 -14.91 -13.56
C VAL A 111 0.39 -14.50 -15.00
N PHE A 112 0.12 -13.22 -15.27
CA PHE A 112 -0.19 -12.76 -16.63
C PHE A 112 0.18 -11.29 -16.88
N GLY A 113 -0.14 -10.76 -18.06
CA GLY A 113 0.33 -9.42 -18.47
C GLY A 113 1.84 -9.44 -18.70
N ASN A 114 2.56 -8.41 -18.23
CA ASN A 114 4.03 -8.34 -18.26
C ASN A 114 4.66 -8.71 -16.91
N ALA A 115 3.95 -9.50 -16.08
CA ALA A 115 4.38 -9.81 -14.73
C ALA A 115 5.70 -10.59 -14.73
N THR A 116 6.57 -10.29 -13.77
CA THR A 116 7.84 -10.99 -13.57
C THR A 116 7.88 -11.67 -12.21
N VAL A 117 8.00 -12.99 -12.20
CA VAL A 117 8.22 -13.79 -10.99
C VAL A 117 9.59 -14.42 -11.10
N TRP A 118 10.56 -13.92 -10.35
CA TRP A 118 11.97 -14.25 -10.56
C TRP A 118 12.66 -14.77 -9.31
N ARG A 119 13.28 -15.92 -9.46
CA ARG A 119 14.15 -16.50 -8.44
C ARG A 119 15.48 -15.74 -8.39
N SER A 120 15.79 -15.13 -7.25
CA SER A 120 17.05 -14.40 -7.02
C SER A 120 18.04 -15.16 -6.12
N GLY A 121 17.72 -16.38 -5.67
CA GLY A 121 18.51 -17.11 -4.69
C GLY A 121 18.26 -18.61 -4.68
N PRO A 122 18.80 -19.32 -3.68
CA PRO A 122 18.67 -20.78 -3.57
C PRO A 122 17.23 -21.21 -3.29
N ASN A 123 16.40 -20.35 -2.69
CA ASN A 123 14.99 -20.61 -2.47
C ASN A 123 14.15 -19.94 -3.58
N PRO A 124 13.08 -20.60 -4.07
CA PRO A 124 12.18 -20.01 -5.05
C PRO A 124 11.33 -18.90 -4.41
N CYS A 125 10.95 -17.89 -5.18
CA CYS A 125 9.74 -17.13 -4.89
C CYS A 125 8.53 -17.99 -5.27
N THR A 126 7.46 -17.93 -4.48
CA THR A 126 6.28 -18.79 -4.67
C THR A 126 5.03 -17.94 -4.84
N VAL A 127 4.25 -18.21 -5.89
CA VAL A 127 2.88 -17.72 -6.06
C VAL A 127 1.92 -18.90 -5.97
N ALA A 128 1.00 -18.88 -5.00
CA ALA A 128 0.16 -20.03 -4.62
C ALA A 128 -1.30 -19.63 -4.38
N GLY A 129 -2.16 -20.59 -4.03
CA GLY A 129 -3.59 -20.36 -3.80
C GLY A 129 -4.34 -19.90 -5.06
N ASP A 130 -5.23 -18.93 -4.92
CA ASP A 130 -5.96 -18.22 -5.97
C ASP A 130 -5.34 -16.84 -6.30
N ALA A 131 -4.08 -16.62 -5.92
CA ALA A 131 -3.40 -15.34 -6.07
C ALA A 131 -3.26 -14.94 -7.55
N ARG A 132 -3.29 -13.63 -7.80
CA ARG A 132 -3.16 -13.05 -9.15
C ARG A 132 -2.04 -12.02 -9.19
N VAL A 133 -1.05 -12.26 -10.06
CA VAL A 133 0.08 -11.35 -10.31
C VAL A 133 0.04 -10.92 -11.77
N PHE A 134 -0.17 -9.64 -12.05
CA PHE A 134 -0.42 -9.18 -13.41
C PHE A 134 0.08 -7.75 -13.70
N GLU A 135 -0.18 -7.26 -14.93
CA GLU A 135 0.38 -6.00 -15.44
C GLU A 135 1.92 -6.01 -15.39
N ASN A 136 2.59 -5.01 -14.80
CA ASN A 136 4.05 -4.94 -14.70
C ASN A 136 4.54 -5.34 -13.29
N ALA A 137 3.73 -6.12 -12.55
CA ALA A 137 4.03 -6.57 -11.20
C ALA A 137 5.31 -7.42 -11.14
N ARG A 138 5.97 -7.36 -10.00
CA ARG A 138 7.35 -7.82 -9.80
C ARG A 138 7.46 -8.59 -8.50
N VAL A 139 7.82 -9.88 -8.58
CA VAL A 139 7.97 -10.78 -7.42
C VAL A 139 9.37 -11.38 -7.46
N PHE A 140 10.22 -11.01 -6.50
CA PHE A 140 11.64 -11.39 -6.48
C PHE A 140 12.09 -11.94 -5.12
N GLY A 141 13.11 -12.79 -5.11
CA GLY A 141 13.71 -13.29 -3.85
C GLY A 141 13.08 -14.56 -3.32
N GLU A 142 13.01 -14.69 -2.00
CA GLU A 142 12.42 -15.82 -1.25
C GLU A 142 11.01 -15.44 -0.72
N CYS A 143 10.25 -14.68 -1.50
CA CYS A 143 8.94 -14.16 -1.12
C CYS A 143 7.81 -15.15 -1.43
N TRP A 144 6.68 -14.96 -0.75
CA TRP A 144 5.48 -15.76 -0.92
C TRP A 144 4.27 -14.85 -1.19
N VAL A 145 3.55 -15.11 -2.27
CA VAL A 145 2.28 -14.45 -2.61
C VAL A 145 1.23 -15.54 -2.73
N GLY A 146 0.20 -15.53 -1.88
CA GLY A 146 -0.73 -16.64 -1.82
C GLY A 146 -2.16 -16.25 -1.48
N ASP A 147 -2.94 -17.26 -1.10
CA ASP A 147 -4.37 -17.13 -0.81
C ASP A 147 -5.12 -16.46 -1.96
N HIS A 148 -5.81 -15.35 -1.75
CA HIS A 148 -6.53 -14.58 -2.77
C HIS A 148 -5.84 -13.23 -3.05
N ALA A 149 -4.55 -13.11 -2.78
CA ALA A 149 -3.81 -11.87 -2.93
C ALA A 149 -3.77 -11.37 -4.39
N ARG A 150 -3.77 -10.06 -4.57
CA ARG A 150 -3.69 -9.40 -5.89
C ARG A 150 -2.50 -8.46 -5.95
N LEU A 151 -1.60 -8.70 -6.91
CA LEU A 151 -0.44 -7.86 -7.18
C LEU A 151 -0.50 -7.34 -8.63
N PHE A 152 -0.56 -6.02 -8.82
CA PHE A 152 -0.69 -5.40 -10.15
C PHE A 152 -0.08 -3.99 -10.24
N GLY A 153 -0.20 -3.32 -11.38
CA GLY A 153 0.52 -2.07 -11.66
C GLY A 153 2.01 -2.32 -11.88
N CYS A 154 2.83 -1.50 -11.25
CA CYS A 154 4.29 -1.60 -11.15
C CYS A 154 4.73 -2.11 -9.76
N ALA A 155 3.84 -2.78 -9.02
CA ALA A 155 4.08 -3.17 -7.64
C ALA A 155 5.20 -4.21 -7.52
N SER A 156 5.93 -4.15 -6.42
CA SER A 156 7.16 -4.93 -6.21
C SER A 156 7.14 -5.63 -4.86
N VAL A 157 7.17 -6.96 -4.85
CA VAL A 157 7.32 -7.80 -3.66
C VAL A 157 8.68 -8.48 -3.69
N GLN A 158 9.53 -8.23 -2.69
CA GLN A 158 10.92 -8.70 -2.69
C GLN A 158 11.38 -9.27 -1.33
N GLY A 159 12.58 -9.85 -1.30
CA GLY A 159 13.18 -10.37 -0.07
C GLY A 159 12.50 -11.65 0.41
N ARG A 160 12.09 -11.69 1.68
CA ARG A 160 11.31 -12.75 2.34
C ARG A 160 9.87 -12.31 2.65
N ALA A 161 9.38 -11.28 1.95
CA ALA A 161 8.06 -10.72 2.17
C ALA A 161 6.95 -11.75 1.91
N ARG A 162 5.85 -11.62 2.65
CA ARG A 162 4.67 -12.49 2.55
C ARG A 162 3.44 -11.65 2.27
N VAL A 163 2.73 -11.95 1.20
CA VAL A 163 1.44 -11.33 0.85
C VAL A 163 0.39 -12.42 0.76
N GLY A 164 -0.63 -12.38 1.62
CA GLY A 164 -1.68 -13.39 1.70
C GLY A 164 -3.06 -12.81 2.01
N GLY A 165 -4.00 -13.65 2.41
CA GLY A 165 -5.40 -13.27 2.58
C GLY A 165 -6.04 -12.79 1.27
N MET A 166 -6.84 -11.73 1.35
CA MET A 166 -7.39 -10.99 0.21
C MET A 166 -6.62 -9.69 -0.08
N ALA A 167 -5.36 -9.60 0.38
CA ALA A 167 -4.59 -8.36 0.32
C ALA A 167 -4.32 -7.89 -1.11
N GLY A 168 -4.30 -6.57 -1.29
CA GLY A 168 -3.97 -5.91 -2.56
C GLY A 168 -2.67 -5.12 -2.45
N VAL A 169 -1.70 -5.40 -3.31
CA VAL A 169 -0.50 -4.58 -3.46
C VAL A 169 -0.44 -4.09 -4.91
N PHE A 170 -0.46 -2.78 -5.14
CA PHE A 170 -0.62 -2.28 -6.52
C PHE A 170 0.01 -0.93 -6.78
N THR A 171 -0.07 -0.45 -8.03
CA THR A 171 0.55 0.79 -8.51
C THR A 171 2.08 0.77 -8.33
N HIS A 172 2.71 1.64 -7.55
CA HIS A 172 4.18 1.64 -7.34
C HIS A 172 4.57 1.16 -5.93
N ALA A 173 3.65 0.48 -5.23
CA ALA A 173 3.90 -0.02 -3.89
C ALA A 173 5.02 -1.06 -3.85
N THR A 174 5.79 -1.03 -2.78
CA THR A 174 6.93 -1.92 -2.57
C THR A 174 6.84 -2.60 -1.21
N VAL A 175 6.81 -3.94 -1.19
CA VAL A 175 6.81 -4.77 0.02
C VAL A 175 8.09 -5.62 0.03
N THR A 176 8.96 -5.43 1.00
CA THR A 176 10.31 -6.05 0.99
C THR A 176 10.71 -6.64 2.35
N GLU A 177 11.92 -7.18 2.40
CA GLU A 177 12.50 -7.77 3.62
C GLU A 177 11.64 -8.88 4.21
N GLN A 178 11.19 -8.80 5.47
CA GLN A 178 10.35 -9.82 6.13
C GLN A 178 8.92 -9.32 6.37
N ALA A 179 8.47 -8.31 5.61
CA ALA A 179 7.16 -7.72 5.81
C ALA A 179 6.04 -8.72 5.51
N TRP A 180 4.96 -8.62 6.27
CA TRP A 180 3.77 -9.44 6.10
C TRP A 180 2.56 -8.55 5.83
N VAL A 181 1.93 -8.72 4.67
CA VAL A 181 0.68 -8.07 4.27
C VAL A 181 -0.39 -9.16 4.14
N SER A 182 -1.49 -9.03 4.87
CA SER A 182 -2.53 -10.08 4.97
C SER A 182 -3.90 -9.51 5.34
N GLY A 183 -4.93 -10.34 5.45
CA GLY A 183 -6.31 -9.86 5.62
C GLY A 183 -6.87 -9.27 4.31
N GLN A 184 -7.69 -8.24 4.40
CA GLN A 184 -8.20 -7.43 3.28
C GLN A 184 -7.32 -6.19 2.99
N SER A 185 -6.11 -6.13 3.59
CA SER A 185 -5.28 -4.93 3.59
C SER A 185 -4.82 -4.48 2.20
N GLN A 186 -4.52 -3.19 2.06
CA GLN A 186 -4.16 -2.58 0.80
C GLN A 186 -2.89 -1.75 0.91
N VAL A 187 -1.91 -2.00 0.04
CA VAL A 187 -0.69 -1.21 -0.10
C VAL A 187 -0.59 -0.66 -1.52
N PHE A 188 -0.65 0.65 -1.68
CA PHE A 188 -0.69 1.30 -3.00
C PHE A 188 -0.05 2.69 -3.03
N GLY A 189 -0.15 3.42 -4.15
CA GLY A 189 0.65 4.61 -4.40
C GLY A 189 2.14 4.27 -4.55
N ASN A 190 3.00 5.05 -3.92
CA ASN A 190 4.44 4.83 -3.78
C ASN A 190 4.80 4.26 -2.39
N ALA A 191 3.84 3.65 -1.69
CA ALA A 191 4.03 3.20 -0.32
C ALA A 191 5.13 2.13 -0.21
N GLN A 192 5.84 2.14 0.91
CA GLN A 192 6.94 1.21 1.20
C GLN A 192 6.69 0.49 2.51
N VAL A 193 6.64 -0.85 2.46
CA VAL A 193 6.53 -1.71 3.64
C VAL A 193 7.76 -2.62 3.67
N ALA A 194 8.61 -2.48 4.68
CA ALA A 194 9.79 -3.34 4.87
C ALA A 194 10.03 -3.66 6.35
N GLY A 195 11.19 -4.23 6.68
CA GLY A 195 11.44 -4.82 8.00
C GLY A 195 10.62 -6.09 8.22
N GLN A 196 10.27 -6.32 9.48
CA GLN A 196 9.30 -7.29 9.98
C GLN A 196 7.94 -6.61 10.22
N SER A 197 7.57 -5.62 9.40
CA SER A 197 6.29 -4.91 9.57
C SER A 197 5.11 -5.81 9.24
N TRP A 198 4.02 -5.67 9.99
CA TRP A 198 2.81 -6.47 9.82
C TRP A 198 1.62 -5.57 9.49
N ILE A 199 1.12 -5.69 8.26
CA ILE A 199 -0.11 -5.05 7.80
C ILE A 199 -1.18 -6.14 7.72
N HIS A 200 -2.24 -6.02 8.52
CA HIS A 200 -3.29 -7.05 8.62
C HIS A 200 -4.69 -6.42 8.59
N GLU A 201 -5.72 -7.26 8.50
CA GLU A 201 -7.13 -6.86 8.55
C GLU A 201 -7.49 -5.95 7.38
N ASP A 202 -8.17 -4.82 7.61
CA ASP A 202 -8.61 -3.86 6.60
C ASP A 202 -7.64 -2.67 6.45
N ALA A 203 -6.42 -2.78 7.01
CA ALA A 203 -5.45 -1.69 7.06
C ALA A 203 -5.00 -1.22 5.67
N GLN A 204 -4.72 0.08 5.54
CA GLN A 204 -4.29 0.69 4.28
C GLN A 204 -3.00 1.50 4.47
N VAL A 205 -2.02 1.26 3.59
CA VAL A 205 -0.78 2.05 3.51
C VAL A 205 -0.61 2.57 2.09
N PHE A 206 -0.67 3.88 1.89
CA PHE A 206 -0.73 4.44 0.54
C PHE A 206 -0.02 5.79 0.37
N GLU A 207 -0.11 6.38 -0.83
CA GLU A 207 0.67 7.57 -1.22
C GLU A 207 2.17 7.36 -1.04
N ASN A 208 2.91 8.20 -0.31
CA ASN A 208 4.35 8.06 -0.08
C ASN A 208 4.65 7.52 1.33
N ALA A 209 3.67 6.91 1.99
CA ALA A 209 3.80 6.38 3.34
C ALA A 209 4.82 5.26 3.45
N ARG A 210 5.42 5.13 4.63
CA ARG A 210 6.47 4.15 4.92
C ARG A 210 6.17 3.42 6.23
N ALA A 211 6.19 2.09 6.20
CA ALA A 211 6.08 1.22 7.36
C ALA A 211 7.33 0.31 7.44
N PHE A 212 8.11 0.44 8.50
CA PHE A 212 9.40 -0.23 8.65
C PHE A 212 9.62 -0.83 10.06
N GLY A 213 10.74 -1.52 10.25
CA GLY A 213 11.09 -2.12 11.54
C GLY A 213 10.18 -3.30 11.86
N GLN A 214 9.64 -3.35 13.06
CA GLN A 214 8.66 -4.33 13.55
C GLN A 214 7.28 -3.67 13.74
N SER A 215 6.94 -2.69 12.88
CA SER A 215 5.71 -1.93 13.02
C SER A 215 4.47 -2.76 12.73
N GLN A 216 3.36 -2.44 13.40
CA GLN A 216 2.09 -3.14 13.23
C GLN A 216 1.03 -2.15 12.77
N VAL A 217 0.29 -2.51 11.72
CA VAL A 217 -0.81 -1.71 11.17
C VAL A 217 -2.00 -2.63 11.00
N LEU A 218 -2.95 -2.52 11.93
CA LEU A 218 -4.05 -3.47 12.13
C LEU A 218 -5.40 -2.73 12.10
N GLY A 219 -6.52 -3.45 12.14
CA GLY A 219 -7.84 -2.85 12.09
C GLY A 219 -8.16 -2.23 10.73
N SER A 220 -8.81 -1.08 10.79
CA SER A 220 -9.09 -0.20 9.65
C SER A 220 -8.11 0.99 9.58
N ALA A 221 -6.92 0.83 10.16
CA ALA A 221 -5.92 1.89 10.25
C ALA A 221 -5.45 2.34 8.86
N ARG A 222 -5.18 3.64 8.71
CA ARG A 222 -4.76 4.25 7.44
C ARG A 222 -3.47 5.06 7.62
N ILE A 223 -2.44 4.72 6.86
CA ILE A 223 -1.18 5.46 6.80
C ILE A 223 -1.01 6.03 5.38
N PHE A 224 -0.90 7.36 5.26
CA PHE A 224 -0.82 8.04 3.97
C PHE A 224 0.01 9.33 4.01
N GLY A 225 0.04 10.11 2.93
CA GLY A 225 0.95 11.24 2.78
C GLY A 225 2.40 10.80 2.69
N HIS A 226 3.26 11.47 3.46
CA HIS A 226 4.67 11.15 3.70
C HIS A 226 4.92 10.55 5.10
N ALA A 227 3.88 9.96 5.70
CA ALA A 227 3.97 9.44 7.06
C ALA A 227 4.97 8.27 7.16
N TRP A 228 5.61 8.18 8.32
CA TRP A 228 6.62 7.17 8.61
C TRP A 228 6.27 6.45 9.90
N VAL A 229 6.01 5.14 9.82
CA VAL A 229 5.82 4.26 10.97
C VAL A 229 6.99 3.28 11.04
N SER A 230 7.61 3.13 12.21
CA SER A 230 8.85 2.36 12.38
C SER A 230 9.03 1.83 13.80
N GLY A 231 10.06 1.00 14.02
CA GLY A 231 10.31 0.41 15.33
C GLY A 231 9.25 -0.65 15.67
N LEU A 232 8.82 -0.69 16.92
CA LEU A 232 7.72 -1.51 17.45
C LEU A 232 6.38 -0.75 17.45
N ALA A 233 6.26 0.34 16.69
CA ALA A 233 5.07 1.18 16.71
C ALA A 233 3.85 0.40 16.19
N ALA A 234 2.70 0.59 16.83
CA ALA A 234 1.46 -0.06 16.49
C ALA A 234 0.37 0.98 16.17
N VAL A 235 -0.27 0.84 15.02
CA VAL A 235 -1.39 1.66 14.56
C VAL A 235 -2.57 0.73 14.34
N GLU A 236 -3.62 0.91 15.12
CA GLU A 236 -4.73 -0.05 15.22
C GLU A 236 -6.08 0.67 15.10
N GLY A 237 -7.17 -0.10 15.03
CA GLY A 237 -8.52 0.45 15.02
C GLY A 237 -8.79 1.35 13.81
N GLY A 238 -9.41 2.50 14.03
CA GLY A 238 -9.72 3.50 13.00
C GLY A 238 -8.63 4.56 12.78
N ALA A 239 -7.45 4.39 13.41
CA ALA A 239 -6.42 5.41 13.47
C ALA A 239 -5.89 5.83 12.09
N GLN A 240 -5.59 7.13 11.95
CA GLN A 240 -5.08 7.73 10.72
C GLN A 240 -3.73 8.40 10.98
N VAL A 241 -2.70 8.01 10.24
CA VAL A 241 -1.36 8.59 10.29
C VAL A 241 -1.04 9.23 8.95
N PHE A 242 -0.85 10.55 8.89
CA PHE A 242 -0.69 11.24 7.60
C PHE A 242 0.18 12.49 7.64
N GLY A 243 0.38 13.13 6.48
CA GLY A 243 1.30 14.26 6.35
C GLY A 243 2.75 13.80 6.46
N TYR A 244 3.57 14.43 7.29
CA TYR A 244 4.97 14.07 7.57
C TYR A 244 5.14 13.40 8.94
N ALA A 245 4.06 12.83 9.49
CA ALA A 245 4.04 12.34 10.86
C ALA A 245 4.94 11.11 11.01
N GLN A 246 5.67 11.03 12.13
CA GLN A 246 6.64 9.99 12.42
C GLN A 246 6.26 9.23 13.70
N LEU A 247 5.95 7.95 13.55
CA LEU A 247 5.75 7.00 14.64
C LEU A 247 6.95 6.06 14.69
N SER A 248 7.55 5.92 15.87
CA SER A 248 8.76 5.14 16.09
C SER A 248 8.75 4.53 17.50
N GLY A 249 9.79 3.76 17.85
CA GLY A 249 9.88 3.16 19.17
C GLY A 249 8.71 2.21 19.43
N LYS A 250 8.03 2.33 20.58
CA LYS A 250 6.86 1.51 20.94
C LYS A 250 5.57 2.32 20.95
N ALA A 251 5.51 3.40 20.16
CA ALA A 251 4.33 4.24 20.12
C ALA A 251 3.09 3.46 19.68
N HIS A 252 1.97 3.62 20.36
CA HIS A 252 0.71 2.96 20.04
C HIS A 252 -0.37 4.00 19.75
N VAL A 253 -1.03 3.89 18.60
CA VAL A 253 -2.14 4.75 18.18
C VAL A 253 -3.34 3.87 17.85
N CYS A 254 -4.34 3.89 18.71
CA CYS A 254 -5.51 3.02 18.61
C CYS A 254 -6.77 3.72 18.05
N ALA A 255 -6.79 5.05 18.04
CA ALA A 255 -7.91 5.87 17.60
C ALA A 255 -7.43 7.23 17.08
N GLY A 256 -8.29 7.93 16.32
CA GLY A 256 -8.08 9.33 15.93
C GLY A 256 -7.04 9.61 14.82
N ARG A 257 -6.59 10.87 14.74
CA ARG A 257 -5.73 11.41 13.67
C ARG A 257 -4.37 11.86 14.20
N PHE A 258 -3.30 11.28 13.69
CA PHE A 258 -1.90 11.65 13.92
C PHE A 258 -1.30 12.24 12.64
N SER A 259 -0.99 13.54 12.63
CA SER A 259 -0.74 14.25 11.38
C SER A 259 0.30 15.37 11.44
N GLY A 260 0.58 16.00 10.31
CA GLY A 260 1.52 17.11 10.21
C GLY A 260 2.96 16.63 10.36
N THR A 261 3.79 17.31 11.15
CA THR A 261 5.17 16.91 11.45
C THR A 261 5.29 16.20 12.80
N ALA A 262 4.16 15.77 13.39
CA ALA A 262 4.10 15.16 14.70
C ALA A 262 5.03 13.94 14.81
N ARG A 263 5.74 13.83 15.94
CA ARG A 263 6.63 12.70 16.22
C ARG A 263 6.22 12.03 17.52
N ALA A 264 6.08 10.72 17.48
CA ALA A 264 5.86 9.89 18.66
C ALA A 264 6.91 8.77 18.66
N GLY A 265 7.56 8.59 19.80
CA GLY A 265 8.66 7.66 20.00
C GLY A 265 8.80 7.31 21.47
N GLU A 266 9.38 6.14 21.77
CA GLU A 266 9.40 5.53 23.12
C GLU A 266 7.99 5.20 23.65
N ASP A 267 7.86 4.54 24.82
CA ASP A 267 6.61 3.97 25.37
C ASP A 267 5.47 5.03 25.53
N ILE A 268 4.83 5.43 24.43
CA ILE A 268 3.74 6.42 24.38
C ILE A 268 2.49 5.76 23.80
N GLU A 269 1.46 5.65 24.63
CA GLU A 269 0.11 5.27 24.22
C GLU A 269 -0.68 6.55 23.91
N LEU A 270 -1.02 6.76 22.64
CA LEU A 270 -1.84 7.88 22.17
C LEU A 270 -3.26 7.37 21.92
N ASP A 271 -4.08 7.43 22.97
CA ASP A 271 -5.53 7.32 22.85
C ASP A 271 -6.07 8.68 22.40
N ILE A 272 -6.12 8.90 21.08
CA ILE A 272 -6.75 10.09 20.49
C ILE A 272 -8.23 9.70 20.31
N PRO A 273 -9.15 10.15 21.18
CA PRO A 273 -10.50 9.60 21.24
C PRO A 273 -11.18 9.66 19.87
N ASP A 274 -11.67 8.51 19.42
CA ASP A 274 -12.58 8.42 18.28
C ASP A 274 -13.85 9.21 18.60
N THR A 275 -14.19 10.12 17.67
CA THR A 275 -15.50 10.72 17.41
C THR A 275 -16.54 10.72 18.53
N LEU A 276 -16.97 11.93 18.93
CA LEU A 276 -18.22 12.17 19.65
C LEU A 276 -19.31 11.20 19.20
N THR A 277 -19.91 10.50 20.15
CA THR A 277 -20.99 9.52 19.94
C THR A 277 -22.19 10.14 19.21
N THR A 278 -23.07 9.34 18.59
CA THR A 278 -24.30 9.85 17.97
C THR A 278 -25.17 10.64 18.96
N GLU A 279 -25.16 10.29 20.24
CA GLU A 279 -25.83 11.05 21.31
C GLU A 279 -25.11 12.36 21.66
N GLU A 280 -23.79 12.43 21.56
CA GLU A 280 -23.01 13.68 21.70
C GLU A 280 -23.07 14.56 20.44
N LEU A 281 -23.23 13.94 19.26
CA LEU A 281 -23.56 14.59 17.99
C LEU A 281 -24.99 15.12 18.00
N ASP A 282 -25.97 14.37 18.52
CA ASP A 282 -27.36 14.80 18.67
C ASP A 282 -27.51 15.84 19.80
N ALA A 283 -26.69 15.77 20.85
CA ALA A 283 -26.58 16.82 21.87
C ALA A 283 -25.89 18.10 21.34
N ARG A 284 -24.94 17.97 20.38
CA ARG A 284 -24.34 19.10 19.66
C ARG A 284 -25.20 19.63 18.51
N ALA A 285 -25.99 18.78 17.84
CA ALA A 285 -26.92 19.13 16.77
C ALA A 285 -28.25 19.67 17.32
N GLY A 286 -28.60 19.29 18.56
CA GLY A 286 -29.68 19.87 19.35
C GLY A 286 -29.30 21.15 20.10
N GLN A 287 -28.02 21.50 20.15
CA GLN A 287 -27.61 22.89 20.33
C GLN A 287 -27.79 23.60 18.99
N GLU A 288 -28.63 24.63 18.95
CA GLU A 288 -28.61 25.57 17.83
C GLU A 288 -27.22 26.21 17.76
N PHE A 289 -26.36 25.64 16.94
CA PHE A 289 -25.28 26.37 16.31
C PHE A 289 -25.85 26.92 15.01
N THR A 290 -26.30 28.17 15.05
CA THR A 290 -26.57 28.91 13.83
C THR A 290 -25.25 29.14 13.11
N ASP A 291 -24.96 28.29 12.13
CA ASP A 291 -23.93 28.39 11.08
C ASP A 291 -23.63 29.84 10.72
N GLY A 292 -22.36 30.26 10.73
CA GLY A 292 -21.84 31.38 9.91
C GLY A 292 -22.66 32.67 9.81
N VAL A 293 -23.59 32.96 10.74
CA VAL A 293 -24.43 34.14 10.66
C VAL A 293 -23.70 35.28 11.34
N PHE A 294 -23.12 36.15 10.53
CA PHE A 294 -22.80 37.50 10.98
C PHE A 294 -24.13 38.20 11.33
N VAL A 295 -24.42 38.32 12.62
CA VAL A 295 -25.61 39.03 13.12
C VAL A 295 -25.26 40.51 13.22
N PHE A 296 -25.96 41.36 12.46
CA PHE A 296 -25.81 42.81 12.61
C PHE A 296 -26.47 43.28 13.90
N ASP A 297 -25.70 43.88 14.80
CA ASP A 297 -26.18 44.61 15.97
C ASP A 297 -26.48 46.07 15.56
N PRO A 298 -27.76 46.47 15.44
CA PRO A 298 -28.12 47.81 15.01
C PRO A 298 -27.74 48.88 16.04
N ALA A 299 -27.65 48.52 17.32
CA ALA A 299 -27.30 49.44 18.40
C ALA A 299 -25.79 49.71 18.45
N ARG A 300 -24.97 48.72 18.07
CA ARG A 300 -23.51 48.84 18.01
C ARG A 300 -22.97 49.13 16.61
N GLN A 301 -23.83 49.11 15.59
CA GLN A 301 -23.46 49.28 14.18
C GLN A 301 -22.32 48.33 13.77
N CYS A 302 -22.37 47.07 14.22
CA CYS A 302 -21.35 46.08 13.93
C CYS A 302 -21.97 44.71 13.68
N PHE A 303 -21.24 43.84 12.98
CA PHE A 303 -21.61 42.44 12.84
C PHE A 303 -20.93 41.60 13.93
N THR A 304 -21.61 40.62 14.50
CA THR A 304 -21.04 39.64 15.44
C THR A 304 -21.19 38.22 14.90
N GLY A 305 -20.13 37.42 14.94
CA GLY A 305 -20.12 36.03 14.47
C GLY A 305 -18.88 35.28 14.96
N GLY A 306 -18.85 33.96 14.75
CA GLY A 306 -17.70 33.12 15.09
C GLY A 306 -17.46 32.08 13.99
N TYR A 307 -16.20 31.90 13.63
CA TYR A 307 -15.72 30.77 12.83
C TYR A 307 -14.60 30.09 13.60
N GLU A 308 -14.46 28.77 13.45
CA GLU A 308 -13.34 28.03 14.03
C GLU A 308 -12.12 28.13 13.11
N SER A 309 -11.00 28.60 13.65
CA SER A 309 -9.74 28.63 12.90
C SER A 309 -8.63 27.92 13.67
N THR A 310 -7.96 27.02 12.95
CA THR A 310 -6.78 26.29 13.43
C THR A 310 -5.57 26.74 12.65
N PHE A 311 -4.53 27.16 13.36
CA PHE A 311 -3.28 27.64 12.77
C PHE A 311 -2.12 26.74 13.15
N TYR A 312 -1.27 26.44 12.16
CA TYR A 312 -0.04 25.68 12.32
C TYR A 312 1.16 26.58 12.02
N PHE A 313 2.13 26.57 12.94
CA PHE A 313 3.36 27.34 12.83
C PHE A 313 4.59 26.43 12.93
N ASP A 314 5.57 26.63 12.05
CA ASP A 314 6.94 26.13 12.17
C ASP A 314 7.76 27.08 13.06
N HIS A 315 8.65 26.53 13.90
CA HIS A 315 9.74 27.31 14.52
C HIS A 315 10.92 27.41 13.54
N VAL A 316 11.25 28.64 13.12
CA VAL A 316 12.25 28.91 12.08
C VAL A 316 13.48 29.67 12.62
N GLY A 317 13.52 29.93 13.92
CA GLY A 317 14.63 30.62 14.60
C GLY A 317 14.29 30.98 16.05
N PRO A 318 15.21 31.59 16.82
CA PRO A 318 14.98 31.93 18.22
C PRO A 318 13.74 32.82 18.36
N ASN A 319 12.71 32.30 19.02
CA ASN A 319 11.40 32.96 19.16
C ASN A 319 10.77 33.37 17.82
N THR A 320 11.12 32.72 16.70
CA THR A 320 10.62 33.07 15.36
C THR A 320 9.76 31.95 14.82
N TYR A 321 8.50 32.26 14.49
CA TYR A 321 7.51 31.31 14.01
C TYR A 321 7.01 31.68 12.62
N ARG A 322 6.77 30.69 11.76
CA ARG A 322 6.24 30.86 10.40
C ARG A 322 4.93 30.08 10.26
N GLU A 323 3.83 30.74 9.93
CA GLU A 323 2.56 30.07 9.60
C GLU A 323 2.74 29.22 8.34
N VAL A 324 2.36 27.95 8.42
CA VAL A 324 2.53 26.98 7.31
C VAL A 324 1.22 26.41 6.81
N LEU A 325 0.18 26.42 7.66
CA LEU A 325 -1.12 25.88 7.31
C LEU A 325 -2.21 26.49 8.18
N ARG A 326 -3.35 26.75 7.57
CA ARG A 326 -4.55 27.23 8.25
C ARG A 326 -5.74 26.39 7.85
N TYR A 327 -6.56 26.02 8.82
CA TYR A 327 -7.90 25.53 8.59
C TYR A 327 -8.90 26.57 9.07
N CYS A 328 -9.84 26.93 8.21
CA CYS A 328 -10.99 27.77 8.56
C CYS A 328 -12.25 26.95 8.35
N GLU A 329 -13.02 26.74 9.41
CA GLU A 329 -14.26 25.92 9.37
C GLU A 329 -14.05 24.51 8.80
N GLY A 330 -12.86 23.94 9.02
CA GLY A 330 -12.51 22.61 8.54
C GLY A 330 -12.04 22.54 7.08
N GLU A 331 -12.08 23.65 6.34
CA GLU A 331 -11.46 23.75 5.01
C GLU A 331 -10.01 24.22 5.10
N GLU A 332 -9.14 23.56 4.35
CA GLU A 332 -7.74 23.93 4.22
C GLU A 332 -7.62 25.22 3.41
N VAL A 333 -6.97 26.22 4.00
CA VAL A 333 -6.68 27.51 3.36
C VAL A 333 -5.18 27.66 3.32
N GLU A 334 -4.58 27.48 2.13
CA GLU A 334 -3.18 27.82 1.93
C GLU A 334 -3.00 29.34 2.10
N PRO A 335 -2.01 29.79 2.90
CA PRO A 335 -1.74 31.21 3.03
C PRO A 335 -1.20 31.77 1.70
N ASP A 336 -1.71 32.92 1.27
CA ASP A 336 -1.27 33.59 0.04
C ASP A 336 0.26 33.79 0.04
N PRO A 337 0.98 33.52 -1.07
CA PRO A 337 2.42 33.69 -1.15
C PRO A 337 2.85 35.11 -0.75
N GLY A 338 3.62 35.25 0.33
CA GLY A 338 4.07 36.53 0.88
C GLY A 338 3.22 37.10 2.02
N THR A 339 2.18 36.38 2.47
CA THR A 339 1.41 36.70 3.70
C THR A 339 1.80 35.84 4.90
N GLU A 340 2.87 35.05 4.79
CA GLU A 340 3.43 34.23 5.86
C GLU A 340 3.58 35.07 7.15
N MET A 341 2.83 34.72 8.20
CA MET A 341 2.98 35.39 9.49
C MET A 341 4.32 34.97 10.09
N TYR A 342 5.30 35.87 9.98
CA TYR A 342 6.54 35.80 10.75
C TYR A 342 6.32 36.44 12.11
N PHE A 343 6.23 35.62 13.15
CA PHE A 343 6.06 36.12 14.50
C PHE A 343 7.36 36.01 15.28
N THR A 344 7.83 37.13 15.84
CA THR A 344 8.96 37.16 16.77
C THR A 344 8.48 37.42 18.20
N GLY A 345 8.63 36.44 19.10
CA GLY A 345 8.22 36.55 20.50
C GLY A 345 7.97 35.20 21.18
N SER A 346 7.62 35.21 22.47
CA SER A 346 7.30 33.98 23.20
C SER A 346 6.01 33.31 22.69
N PRO A 347 5.81 31.99 22.90
CA PRO A 347 4.57 31.28 22.51
C PRO A 347 3.28 31.94 23.04
N ARG A 348 3.33 32.53 24.24
CA ARG A 348 2.21 33.30 24.81
C ARG A 348 1.93 34.57 24.02
N GLN A 349 2.95 35.27 23.56
CA GLN A 349 2.82 36.47 22.72
C GLN A 349 2.36 36.10 21.31
N LEU A 350 2.79 34.96 20.77
CA LEU A 350 2.29 34.43 19.49
C LEU A 350 0.79 34.18 19.55
N LYS A 351 0.34 33.46 20.59
CA LYS A 351 -1.09 33.21 20.81
C LYS A 351 -1.88 34.51 20.92
N ALA A 352 -1.37 35.49 21.68
CA ALA A 352 -2.01 36.79 21.79
C ALA A 352 -2.07 37.55 20.45
N ALA A 353 -1.02 37.45 19.64
CA ALA A 353 -0.94 38.10 18.33
C ALA A 353 -1.86 37.47 17.28
N VAL A 354 -1.97 36.13 17.25
CA VAL A 354 -2.92 35.42 16.38
C VAL A 354 -4.36 35.75 16.77
N ILE A 355 -4.67 35.77 18.07
CA ILE A 355 -5.99 36.21 18.54
C ILE A 355 -6.24 37.67 18.14
N ALA A 356 -5.23 38.54 18.26
CA ALA A 356 -5.34 39.95 17.90
C ALA A 356 -5.54 40.18 16.39
N SER A 357 -4.86 39.42 15.54
CA SER A 357 -5.00 39.53 14.07
C SER A 357 -6.39 39.10 13.60
N GLN A 358 -6.99 38.09 14.24
CA GLN A 358 -8.37 37.68 13.98
C GLN A 358 -9.40 38.71 14.45
N THR A 359 -9.12 39.45 15.53
CA THR A 359 -10.02 40.55 15.98
C THR A 359 -9.96 41.81 15.12
N ASN A 360 -9.01 41.93 14.18
CA ASN A 360 -8.85 43.07 13.29
C ASN A 360 -9.42 42.84 11.88
N ALA A 361 -10.28 41.84 11.68
CA ALA A 361 -10.81 41.57 10.34
C ALA A 361 -11.68 42.75 9.84
N GLY A 362 -11.50 43.07 8.56
CA GLY A 362 -12.08 44.24 7.89
C GLY A 362 -13.60 44.33 7.99
N GLY A 363 -14.11 45.52 7.67
CA GLY A 363 -15.55 45.77 7.69
C GLY A 363 -16.29 44.98 6.62
N PHE A 364 -17.46 44.45 6.98
CA PHE A 364 -18.41 43.84 6.06
C PHE A 364 -19.52 44.87 5.77
N MET A 365 -19.76 45.18 4.49
CA MET A 365 -20.77 46.17 4.06
C MET A 365 -20.61 47.57 4.70
N GLY A 366 -19.37 47.98 5.01
CA GLY A 366 -19.06 49.27 5.62
C GLY A 366 -19.20 49.33 7.14
N TYR A 367 -19.49 48.20 7.80
CA TYR A 367 -19.61 48.08 9.25
C TYR A 367 -18.53 47.16 9.84
N PRO A 368 -17.97 47.46 11.03
CA PRO A 368 -16.97 46.61 11.68
C PRO A 368 -17.54 45.23 12.03
N VAL A 369 -16.72 44.19 11.91
CA VAL A 369 -17.03 42.83 12.31
C VAL A 369 -16.31 42.52 13.62
N VAL A 370 -17.04 42.01 14.62
CA VAL A 370 -16.53 41.68 15.96
C VAL A 370 -16.65 40.17 16.16
N PHE A 371 -15.51 39.48 16.21
CA PHE A 371 -15.45 38.04 16.37
C PHE A 371 -15.57 37.61 17.83
N ASP A 372 -16.37 36.57 18.10
CA ASP A 372 -16.43 35.98 19.44
C ASP A 372 -15.18 35.12 19.71
N LYS A 373 -14.50 35.38 20.83
CA LYS A 373 -13.13 34.93 21.14
C LYS A 373 -12.97 33.43 21.41
N LYS A 374 -14.03 32.64 21.22
CA LYS A 374 -14.14 31.27 21.75
C LYS A 374 -13.57 30.17 20.85
N PHE A 375 -13.11 30.48 19.63
CA PHE A 375 -12.87 29.44 18.60
C PHE A 375 -11.51 29.53 17.87
N VAL A 376 -10.46 30.02 18.54
CA VAL A 376 -9.09 30.02 17.97
C VAL A 376 -8.25 28.94 18.65
N THR A 377 -7.91 27.90 17.89
CA THR A 377 -7.00 26.83 18.31
C THR A 377 -5.63 27.03 17.67
N LEU A 378 -4.58 27.07 18.49
CA LEU A 378 -3.22 27.36 18.05
C LEU A 378 -2.32 26.17 18.34
N PHE A 379 -1.66 25.65 17.31
CA PHE A 379 -0.59 24.65 17.45
C PHE A 379 0.75 25.31 17.14
N VAL A 380 1.61 25.39 18.15
CA VAL A 380 2.98 25.92 18.06
C VAL A 380 3.92 24.76 18.27
N GLY A 381 4.52 24.27 17.19
CA GLY A 381 5.58 23.27 17.28
C GLY A 381 6.92 23.97 17.47
N ASP A 382 7.50 23.88 18.66
CA ASP A 382 8.95 23.90 18.76
C ASP A 382 9.43 22.52 18.29
N LEU A 383 10.13 22.49 17.16
CA LEU A 383 10.98 21.38 16.79
C LEU A 383 12.28 21.51 17.60
N GLU A 384 12.79 20.37 18.07
CA GLU A 384 13.95 20.14 18.97
C GLU A 384 13.56 20.18 20.46
N VAL A 385 13.88 19.19 21.31
CA VAL A 385 15.19 18.60 21.71
C VAL A 385 14.88 17.38 22.63
N PRO A 386 15.77 16.40 22.92
CA PRO A 386 16.73 15.62 22.15
C PRO A 386 16.25 14.19 21.81
#